data_AF-A0ABD1AD48-F1
#
_entry.id   AF-A0ABD1AD48-F1
#
_cell.length_a   1.000
_cell.length_b   1.000
_cell.length_c   1.000
_cell.angle_alpha   90.00
_cell.angle_beta   90.00
_cell.angle_gamma   90.00
#
_symmetry.space_group_name_H-M   'P 1'
#
loop_
_entity.id
_entity.type
_entity.pdbx_description
1 polymer ?
#
loop_
_entity_poly.entity_id
_entity_poly.type
_entity_poly.pdbx_seq_one_letter_code
_entity_poly.pdbx_strand_id
1 'polypeptide(L)'
;MRIPIPHFLSCPQSSSSSETLTIFAAFASRNLSIMSKFTGFSLLIISYFLFISTIVRGTDVHYCDNNEEYQVKVQGVDISPYPIARGEPATFSISANTDNVISSGKLVIEVSYFGWHIHSETHDLCDETNCPVAIGDFVVAHSQVLPGYTPPGSYSLKMKMLDGHKKELTCIKFSFEIGFGSSVADM
;
A
#
# COMPACT_ATOMS: atom_id res chain seq x y z
N MET A 1 15.40 -1.33 63.16
CA MET A 1 14.81 -0.02 62.80
C MET A 1 14.07 -0.18 61.49
N ARG A 2 12.92 0.50 61.35
CA ARG A 2 11.80 0.26 60.43
C ARG A 2 12.15 0.43 58.94
N ILE A 3 11.47 -0.35 58.09
CA ILE A 3 11.21 -0.13 56.65
C ILE A 3 10.12 0.97 56.54
N PRO A 4 10.03 1.79 55.45
CA PRO A 4 9.21 1.40 54.29
C PRO A 4 9.68 1.94 52.90
N ILE A 5 9.18 1.30 51.85
CA ILE A 5 9.13 1.78 50.44
C ILE A 5 7.99 2.81 50.30
N PRO A 6 8.10 3.81 49.39
CA PRO A 6 6.97 4.18 48.51
C PRO A 6 7.41 4.35 47.03
N HIS A 7 6.72 3.75 46.06
CA HIS A 7 5.59 4.27 45.25
C HIS A 7 5.94 5.19 44.06
N PHE A 8 5.74 4.64 42.85
CA PHE A 8 4.95 5.14 41.69
C PHE A 8 5.05 6.58 41.15
N LEU A 9 4.94 6.64 39.80
CA LEU A 9 4.53 7.75 38.89
C LEU A 9 5.65 8.80 38.61
N SER A 10 5.92 9.25 37.37
CA SER A 10 5.01 9.64 36.28
C SER A 10 5.76 9.79 34.95
N CYS A 11 5.06 9.61 33.82
CA CYS A 11 5.49 10.09 32.49
C CYS A 11 5.71 11.62 32.45
N PRO A 12 6.57 12.15 31.57
CA PRO A 12 6.58 13.58 31.28
C PRO A 12 5.33 13.97 30.47
N GLN A 13 4.41 14.68 31.12
CA GLN A 13 3.49 15.61 30.46
C GLN A 13 4.01 17.03 30.67
N SER A 14 4.37 17.70 29.58
CA SER A 14 4.40 19.17 29.49
C SER A 14 4.12 19.51 28.02
N SER A 15 2.88 19.86 27.68
CA SER A 15 2.34 21.23 27.74
C SER A 15 2.63 22.00 26.46
N SER A 16 1.74 21.89 25.47
CA SER A 16 1.61 22.88 24.39
C SER A 16 0.16 22.92 23.90
N SER A 17 -0.76 23.14 24.85
CA SER A 17 -2.18 23.40 24.58
C SER A 17 -2.56 24.88 24.79
N SER A 18 -1.58 25.78 24.95
CA SER A 18 -1.83 27.19 25.29
C SER A 18 -1.34 28.22 24.26
N GLU A 19 -0.69 27.83 23.16
CA GLU A 19 -0.30 28.77 22.10
C GLU A 19 -1.26 28.78 20.90
N THR A 20 -2.08 27.74 20.75
CA THR A 20 -3.06 27.65 19.66
C THR A 20 -4.34 28.44 19.95
N LEU A 21 -4.75 28.60 21.21
CA LEU A 21 -6.04 29.25 21.54
C LEU A 21 -6.03 30.78 21.36
N THR A 22 -4.88 31.44 21.41
CA THR A 22 -4.78 32.90 21.27
C THR A 22 -4.77 33.35 19.81
N ILE A 23 -4.27 32.51 18.88
CA ILE A 23 -4.28 32.81 17.44
C ILE A 23 -5.70 32.72 16.88
N PHE A 24 -6.53 31.80 17.38
CA PHE A 24 -7.95 31.70 16.98
C PHE A 24 -8.81 32.86 17.51
N ALA A 25 -8.48 33.45 18.66
CA ALA A 25 -9.25 34.55 19.24
C ALA A 25 -8.98 35.92 18.55
N ALA A 26 -7.79 36.13 17.99
CA ALA A 26 -7.44 37.40 17.34
C ALA A 26 -8.02 37.58 15.92
N PHE A 27 -8.44 36.50 15.25
CA PHE A 27 -9.16 36.59 13.96
C PHE A 27 -10.68 36.77 14.11
N ALA A 28 -11.23 36.58 15.30
CA ALA A 28 -12.68 36.61 15.54
C ALA A 28 -13.26 38.02 15.76
N SER A 29 -12.50 39.10 15.58
CA SER A 29 -12.99 40.45 15.91
C SER A 29 -12.53 41.57 14.98
N ARG A 30 -12.60 41.39 13.65
CA ARG A 30 -12.75 42.53 12.71
C ARG A 30 -13.64 42.16 11.51
N ASN A 31 -14.78 42.85 11.45
CA ASN A 31 -15.68 43.10 10.31
C ASN A 31 -16.85 42.11 10.03
N LEU A 32 -17.95 42.39 10.75
CA LEU A 32 -19.33 41.92 10.57
C LEU A 32 -20.03 42.44 9.29
N SER A 33 -19.37 42.53 8.13
CA SER A 33 -20.05 42.99 6.90
C SER A 33 -19.57 42.36 5.58
N ILE A 34 -18.68 41.36 5.60
CA ILE A 34 -18.15 40.73 4.38
C ILE A 34 -18.50 39.22 4.27
N MET A 35 -19.37 38.72 5.15
CA MET A 35 -19.68 37.28 5.22
C MET A 35 -20.74 36.77 4.22
N SER A 36 -21.28 37.59 3.32
CA SER A 36 -22.33 37.13 2.39
C SER A 36 -21.83 36.68 1.01
N LYS A 37 -20.58 36.99 0.62
CA LYS A 37 -20.04 36.65 -0.72
C LYS A 37 -18.95 35.56 -0.70
N PHE A 38 -18.38 35.25 0.46
CA PHE A 38 -17.30 34.24 0.60
C PHE A 38 -17.80 32.83 0.92
N THR A 39 -19.06 32.69 1.36
CA THR A 39 -19.68 31.39 1.68
C THR A 39 -19.88 30.52 0.44
N GLY A 40 -20.17 31.10 -0.72
CA GLY A 40 -20.33 30.36 -1.97
C GLY A 40 -19.01 29.79 -2.51
N PHE A 41 -17.91 30.55 -2.44
CA PHE A 41 -16.61 30.13 -2.98
C PHE A 41 -15.97 29.03 -2.12
N SER A 42 -16.15 29.09 -0.80
CA SER A 42 -15.67 28.07 0.14
C SER A 42 -16.34 26.70 -0.08
N LEU A 43 -17.64 26.68 -0.37
CA LEU A 43 -18.38 25.45 -0.68
C LEU A 43 -17.96 24.80 -2.00
N LEU A 44 -17.60 25.59 -3.01
CA LEU A 44 -17.11 25.09 -4.30
C LEU A 44 -15.73 24.44 -4.18
N ILE A 45 -14.85 24.99 -3.34
CA ILE A 45 -13.51 24.42 -3.10
C ILE A 45 -13.63 23.12 -2.30
N ILE A 46 -14.46 23.06 -1.25
CA ILE A 46 -14.71 21.83 -0.48
C ILE A 46 -15.34 20.76 -1.38
N SER A 47 -16.29 21.14 -2.25
CA SER A 47 -16.87 20.23 -3.24
C SER A 47 -15.81 19.70 -4.22
N TYR A 48 -14.92 20.56 -4.72
CA TYR A 48 -13.82 20.15 -5.60
C TYR A 48 -12.84 19.19 -4.91
N PHE A 49 -12.47 19.44 -3.65
CA PHE A 49 -11.63 18.52 -2.86
C PHE A 49 -12.34 17.18 -2.58
N LEU A 50 -13.66 17.18 -2.36
CA LEU A 50 -14.45 15.95 -2.22
C LEU A 50 -14.59 15.18 -3.54
N PHE A 51 -14.61 15.86 -4.69
CA PHE A 51 -14.62 15.23 -6.02
C PHE A 51 -13.26 14.59 -6.38
N ILE A 52 -12.16 15.04 -5.78
CA ILE A 52 -10.82 14.42 -5.91
C ILE A 52 -10.64 13.28 -4.88
N SER A 53 -11.69 12.85 -4.17
CA SER A 53 -11.62 11.61 -3.39
C SER A 53 -11.31 10.46 -4.34
N THR A 54 -10.03 10.15 -4.48
CA THR A 54 -9.50 9.11 -5.34
C THR A 54 -10.22 7.82 -4.97
N ILE A 55 -10.90 7.21 -5.94
CA ILE A 55 -11.48 5.89 -5.77
C ILE A 55 -10.30 4.94 -5.56
N VAL A 56 -9.99 4.63 -4.30
CA VAL A 56 -9.01 3.61 -3.95
C VAL A 56 -9.61 2.27 -4.38
N ARG A 57 -9.12 1.72 -5.48
CA ARG A 57 -9.49 0.38 -5.93
C ARG A 57 -8.56 -0.62 -5.27
N GLY A 58 -9.06 -1.30 -4.24
CA GLY A 58 -8.35 -2.43 -3.65
C GLY A 58 -8.44 -3.65 -4.55
N THR A 59 -7.31 -4.31 -4.78
CA THR A 59 -7.26 -5.61 -5.46
C THR A 59 -7.75 -6.71 -4.51
N ASP A 60 -8.60 -7.61 -4.98
CA ASP A 60 -9.06 -8.75 -4.17
C ASP A 60 -7.95 -9.82 -4.12
N VAL A 61 -7.55 -10.20 -2.90
CA VAL A 61 -6.43 -11.09 -2.64
C VAL A 61 -6.95 -12.35 -1.96
N HIS A 62 -6.60 -13.51 -2.51
CA HIS A 62 -6.92 -14.79 -1.90
C HIS A 62 -5.64 -15.54 -1.55
N TYR A 63 -5.65 -16.29 -0.47
CA TYR A 63 -4.58 -17.23 -0.19
C TYR A 63 -4.67 -18.46 -1.11
N CYS A 64 -3.53 -19.10 -1.35
CA CYS A 64 -3.45 -20.32 -2.15
C CYS A 64 -4.16 -21.49 -1.43
N ASP A 65 -3.87 -21.66 -0.14
CA ASP A 65 -4.59 -22.55 0.76
C ASP A 65 -5.15 -21.73 1.94
N ASN A 66 -6.46 -21.82 2.16
CA ASN A 66 -7.12 -21.11 3.26
C ASN A 66 -7.01 -21.84 4.60
N ASN A 67 -6.51 -23.09 4.61
CA ASN A 67 -6.31 -23.88 5.82
C ASN A 67 -4.89 -23.77 6.37
N GLU A 68 -3.99 -23.10 5.65
CA GLU A 68 -2.60 -22.89 6.08
C GLU A 68 -2.44 -21.61 6.90
N GLU A 69 -1.67 -21.71 7.97
CA GLU A 69 -1.29 -20.55 8.78
C GLU A 69 0.03 -19.95 8.30
N TYR A 70 -0.07 -19.04 7.33
CA TYR A 70 1.09 -18.33 6.78
C TYR A 70 1.73 -17.39 7.81
N GLN A 71 3.06 -17.34 7.84
CA GLN A 71 3.84 -16.45 8.74
C GLN A 71 3.87 -14.99 8.27
N VAL A 72 3.61 -14.76 6.99
CA VAL A 72 3.46 -13.43 6.41
C VAL A 72 2.01 -13.25 6.02
N LYS A 73 1.35 -12.24 6.60
CA LYS A 73 -0.05 -11.89 6.34
C LYS A 73 -0.10 -10.74 5.35
N VAL A 74 -0.74 -10.96 4.21
CA VAL A 74 -0.94 -9.92 3.19
C VAL A 74 -2.17 -9.09 3.56
N GLN A 75 -1.97 -7.77 3.58
CA GLN A 75 -2.97 -6.76 3.93
C GLN A 75 -3.66 -6.20 2.68
N GLY A 76 -2.95 -6.12 1.55
CA GLY A 76 -3.51 -5.65 0.30
C GLY A 76 -2.49 -5.60 -0.83
N VAL A 77 -3.01 -5.45 -2.05
CA VAL A 77 -2.22 -5.26 -3.27
C VAL A 77 -2.72 -3.99 -3.96
N ASP A 78 -1.79 -3.07 -4.17
CA ASP A 78 -1.99 -1.86 -4.97
C ASP A 78 -1.25 -2.01 -6.31
N ILE A 79 -1.90 -1.59 -7.40
CA ILE A 79 -1.37 -1.69 -8.75
C ILE A 79 -1.51 -0.32 -9.40
N SER A 80 -0.40 0.22 -9.88
CA SER A 80 -0.38 1.56 -10.48
C SER A 80 0.47 1.59 -11.76
N PRO A 81 -0.06 2.09 -12.89
CA PRO A 81 -1.45 2.51 -13.10
C PRO A 81 -2.42 1.32 -13.17
N TYR A 82 -3.71 1.57 -12.94
CA TYR A 82 -4.78 0.58 -13.10
C TYR A 82 -5.94 1.09 -13.99
N PRO A 83 -6.40 0.33 -15.00
CA PRO A 83 -5.79 -0.89 -15.55
C PRO A 83 -4.37 -0.65 -16.04
N ILE A 84 -3.55 -1.69 -16.08
CA ILE A 84 -2.15 -1.57 -16.48
C ILE A 84 -2.05 -1.08 -17.92
N ALA A 85 -1.23 -0.05 -18.14
CA ALA A 85 -0.91 0.47 -19.47
C ALA A 85 0.24 -0.34 -20.08
N ARG A 86 0.13 -0.67 -21.37
CA ARG A 86 1.16 -1.39 -22.11
C ARG A 86 2.23 -0.41 -22.59
N GLY A 87 3.47 -0.87 -22.68
CA GLY A 87 4.64 -0.06 -23.06
C GLY A 87 5.13 0.90 -21.97
N GLU A 88 4.40 1.00 -20.86
CA GLU A 88 4.72 1.88 -19.73
C GLU A 88 5.03 1.04 -18.47
N PRO A 89 5.79 1.59 -17.51
CA PRO A 89 6.02 0.91 -16.23
C PRO A 89 4.72 0.72 -15.44
N ALA A 90 4.53 -0.49 -14.93
CA ALA A 90 3.49 -0.83 -13.97
C ALA A 90 4.14 -1.26 -12.66
N THR A 91 3.68 -0.68 -11.55
CA THR A 91 4.16 -1.00 -10.20
C THR A 91 3.12 -1.84 -9.47
N PHE A 92 3.56 -2.97 -8.92
CA PHE A 92 2.79 -3.80 -7.99
C PHE A 92 3.35 -3.60 -6.60
N SER A 93 2.52 -3.13 -5.66
CA SER A 93 2.89 -2.91 -4.26
C SER A 93 2.06 -3.81 -3.35
N ILE A 94 2.72 -4.68 -2.62
CA ILE A 94 2.09 -5.66 -1.73
C ILE A 94 2.39 -5.26 -0.29
N SER A 95 1.36 -4.82 0.42
CA SER A 95 1.45 -4.51 1.85
C SER A 95 1.25 -5.79 2.64
N ALA A 96 2.18 -6.10 3.55
CA ALA A 96 2.18 -7.31 4.34
C ALA A 96 2.65 -7.04 5.78
N ASN A 97 2.43 -8.01 6.65
CA ASN A 97 2.85 -7.99 8.05
C ASN A 97 3.49 -9.34 8.42
N THR A 98 4.48 -9.32 9.30
CA THR A 98 5.07 -10.54 9.84
C THR A 98 5.48 -10.40 11.31
N ASP A 99 5.37 -11.52 12.04
CA ASP A 99 5.81 -11.63 13.43
C ASP A 99 7.26 -12.14 13.57
N ASN A 100 7.94 -12.41 12.46
CA ASN A 100 9.29 -12.95 12.44
C ASN A 100 10.22 -12.11 11.56
N VAL A 101 11.48 -12.00 11.96
CA VAL A 101 12.50 -11.35 11.13
C VAL A 101 12.81 -12.23 9.92
N ILE A 102 12.71 -11.68 8.71
CA ILE A 102 13.04 -12.38 7.47
C ILE A 102 14.41 -11.87 6.98
N SER A 103 15.43 -12.71 7.13
CA SER A 103 16.81 -12.33 6.78
C SER A 103 17.09 -12.37 5.29
N SER A 104 16.46 -13.30 4.58
CA SER A 104 16.59 -13.51 3.14
C SER A 104 15.41 -14.33 2.64
N GLY A 105 15.13 -14.26 1.35
CA GLY A 105 14.04 -14.98 0.74
C GLY A 105 13.93 -14.76 -0.76
N LYS A 106 12.93 -15.41 -1.36
CA LYS A 106 12.60 -15.30 -2.78
C LYS A 106 11.11 -15.05 -2.97
N LEU A 107 10.78 -14.26 -3.98
CA LEU A 107 9.44 -14.05 -4.49
C LEU A 107 9.31 -14.84 -5.78
N VAL A 108 8.48 -15.89 -5.78
CA VAL A 108 8.17 -16.69 -6.97
C VAL A 108 6.83 -16.25 -7.51
N ILE A 109 6.82 -15.72 -8.73
CA ILE A 109 5.65 -15.15 -9.38
C ILE A 109 5.27 -16.03 -10.56
N GLU A 110 4.01 -16.48 -10.58
CA GLU A 110 3.41 -17.25 -11.67
C GLU A 110 2.25 -16.44 -12.26
N VAL A 111 2.30 -16.14 -13.56
CA VAL A 111 1.24 -15.40 -14.26
C VAL A 111 0.47 -16.35 -15.15
N SER A 112 -0.86 -16.26 -15.09
CA SER A 112 -1.79 -17.01 -15.92
C SER A 112 -2.70 -16.09 -16.73
N TYR A 113 -3.01 -16.49 -17.96
CA TYR A 113 -3.96 -15.83 -18.84
C TYR A 113 -4.92 -16.87 -19.42
N PHE A 114 -6.23 -16.64 -19.28
CA PHE A 114 -7.27 -17.63 -19.61
C PHE A 114 -7.03 -19.03 -18.98
N GLY A 115 -6.48 -19.06 -17.77
CA GLY A 115 -6.19 -20.31 -17.03
C GLY A 115 -4.92 -21.05 -17.47
N TRP A 116 -4.24 -20.60 -18.52
CA TRP A 116 -2.95 -21.14 -18.94
C TRP A 116 -1.82 -20.37 -18.24
N HIS A 117 -0.86 -21.10 -17.68
CA HIS A 117 0.37 -20.50 -17.18
C HIS A 117 1.20 -19.97 -18.36
N ILE A 118 1.49 -18.68 -18.37
CA ILE A 118 2.19 -18.02 -19.49
C ILE A 118 3.59 -17.54 -19.13
N HIS A 119 3.86 -17.32 -17.84
CA HIS A 119 5.12 -16.69 -17.41
C HIS A 119 5.44 -17.00 -15.94
N SER A 120 6.72 -17.14 -15.65
CA SER A 120 7.26 -17.32 -14.31
C SER A 120 8.46 -16.41 -14.09
N GLU A 121 8.52 -15.78 -12.93
CA GLU A 121 9.68 -15.01 -12.49
C GLU A 121 10.06 -15.37 -11.07
N THR A 122 11.32 -15.14 -10.72
CA THR A 122 11.80 -15.29 -9.35
C THR A 122 12.74 -14.15 -9.03
N HIS A 123 12.36 -13.35 -8.04
CA HIS A 123 13.12 -12.21 -7.55
C HIS A 123 13.62 -12.49 -6.13
N ASP A 124 14.77 -11.92 -5.75
CA ASP A 124 15.20 -11.98 -4.37
C ASP A 124 14.38 -10.98 -3.55
N LEU A 125 13.88 -11.41 -2.38
CA LEU A 125 13.03 -10.57 -1.53
C LEU A 125 13.74 -9.27 -1.11
N CYS A 126 15.06 -9.35 -0.97
CA CYS A 126 15.90 -8.24 -0.54
C CYS A 126 16.25 -7.25 -1.64
N ASP A 127 15.91 -7.55 -2.90
CA ASP A 127 16.02 -6.58 -4.00
C ASP A 127 14.75 -5.70 -4.06
N GLU A 128 13.61 -6.24 -3.63
CA GLU A 128 12.31 -5.56 -3.61
C GLU A 128 11.96 -4.95 -2.24
N THR A 129 12.77 -5.21 -1.22
CA THR A 129 12.57 -4.74 0.18
C THR A 129 13.90 -4.46 0.88
N ASN A 130 13.85 -3.79 2.04
CA ASN A 130 15.04 -3.64 2.89
C ASN A 130 15.22 -4.86 3.81
N CYS A 131 16.29 -5.63 3.59
CA CYS A 131 16.64 -6.76 4.44
C CYS A 131 17.63 -6.39 5.57
N PRO A 132 17.52 -7.02 6.76
CA PRO A 132 16.48 -7.97 7.13
C PRO A 132 15.11 -7.28 7.31
N VAL A 133 14.04 -7.92 6.81
CA VAL A 133 12.68 -7.42 7.02
C VAL A 133 12.36 -7.55 8.52
N ALA A 134 12.10 -6.41 9.15
CA ALA A 134 11.78 -6.35 10.56
C ALA A 134 10.36 -6.87 10.86
N ILE A 135 10.12 -7.20 12.13
CA ILE A 135 8.78 -7.53 12.63
C ILE A 135 7.86 -6.32 12.42
N GLY A 136 6.63 -6.58 11.97
CA GLY A 136 5.61 -5.58 11.71
C GLY A 136 5.29 -5.44 10.22
N ASP A 137 4.79 -4.26 9.86
CA ASP A 137 4.33 -3.95 8.50
C ASP A 137 5.50 -3.66 7.56
N PHE A 138 5.39 -4.17 6.33
CA PHE A 138 6.35 -3.91 5.26
C PHE A 138 5.64 -3.92 3.90
N VAL A 139 6.32 -3.36 2.90
CA VAL A 139 5.85 -3.32 1.52
C VAL A 139 6.89 -3.96 0.61
N VAL A 140 6.43 -4.83 -0.28
CA VAL A 140 7.19 -5.35 -1.42
C VAL A 140 6.70 -4.62 -2.66
N ALA A 141 7.58 -3.93 -3.39
CA ALA A 141 7.18 -3.15 -4.56
C ALA A 141 8.05 -3.46 -5.77
N HIS A 142 7.43 -3.99 -6.84
CA HIS A 142 8.12 -4.33 -8.08
C HIS A 142 7.55 -3.53 -9.26
N SER A 143 8.42 -2.97 -10.10
CA SER A 143 8.03 -2.22 -11.30
C SER A 143 8.51 -2.92 -12.57
N GLN A 144 7.62 -3.14 -13.53
CA GLN A 144 7.94 -3.77 -14.80
C GLN A 144 7.23 -3.09 -15.96
N VAL A 145 7.93 -2.94 -17.09
CA VAL A 145 7.31 -2.49 -18.35
C VAL A 145 6.75 -3.70 -19.08
N LEU A 146 5.42 -3.76 -19.23
CA LEU A 146 4.79 -4.80 -20.02
C LEU A 146 4.86 -4.42 -21.51
N PRO A 147 5.29 -5.31 -22.41
CA PRO A 147 5.43 -4.97 -23.83
C PRO A 147 4.12 -4.47 -24.46
N GLY A 148 4.23 -3.59 -25.45
CA GLY A 148 3.08 -3.02 -26.18
C GLY A 148 2.15 -4.06 -26.81
N TYR A 149 2.69 -5.23 -27.17
CA TYR A 149 1.97 -6.35 -27.77
C TYR A 149 1.28 -7.28 -26.76
N THR A 150 1.35 -6.97 -25.45
CA THR A 150 0.65 -7.76 -24.42
C THR A 150 -0.86 -7.71 -24.67
N PRO A 151 -1.57 -8.85 -24.72
CA PRO A 151 -3.01 -8.85 -24.89
C PRO A 151 -3.74 -8.09 -23.77
N PRO A 152 -4.79 -7.33 -24.07
CA PRO A 152 -5.62 -6.72 -23.04
C PRO A 152 -6.54 -7.78 -22.40
N GLY A 153 -6.92 -7.56 -21.16
CA GLY A 153 -7.86 -8.41 -20.43
C GLY A 153 -7.38 -8.78 -19.02
N SER A 154 -8.05 -9.79 -18.46
CA SER A 154 -7.85 -10.25 -17.09
C SER A 154 -6.73 -11.29 -17.00
N TYR A 155 -5.78 -11.03 -16.12
CA TYR A 155 -4.67 -11.91 -15.79
C TYR A 155 -4.76 -12.31 -14.33
N SER A 156 -4.25 -13.49 -13.99
CA SER A 156 -4.12 -13.93 -12.61
C SER A 156 -2.66 -14.08 -12.26
N LEU A 157 -2.27 -13.49 -11.13
CA LEU A 157 -0.95 -13.64 -10.54
C LEU A 157 -1.05 -14.53 -9.32
N LYS A 158 -0.17 -15.52 -9.21
CA LYS A 158 0.07 -16.29 -8.00
C LYS A 158 1.48 -15.99 -7.52
N MET A 159 1.61 -15.54 -6.28
CA MET A 159 2.88 -15.22 -5.66
C MET A 159 3.13 -16.15 -4.48
N LYS A 160 4.34 -16.71 -4.40
CA LYS A 160 4.87 -17.36 -3.20
C LYS A 160 6.04 -16.54 -2.67
N MET A 161 6.06 -16.31 -1.37
CA MET A 161 7.23 -15.80 -0.66
C MET A 161 7.89 -16.96 0.08
N LEU A 162 9.17 -17.22 -0.21
CA LEU A 162 9.97 -18.25 0.42
C LEU A 162 11.06 -17.61 1.27
N ASP A 163 11.43 -18.22 2.39
CA ASP A 163 12.62 -17.81 3.15
C ASP A 163 13.92 -18.39 2.56
N GLY A 164 15.06 -18.05 3.15
CA GLY A 164 16.37 -18.60 2.79
C GLY A 164 16.50 -20.13 2.89
N HIS A 165 15.57 -20.80 3.58
CA HIS A 165 15.47 -22.25 3.70
C HIS A 165 14.43 -22.87 2.75
N LYS A 166 13.87 -22.09 1.83
CA LYS A 166 12.78 -22.46 0.91
C LYS A 166 11.47 -22.82 1.62
N LYS A 167 11.29 -22.40 2.88
CA LYS A 167 10.00 -22.51 3.57
C LYS A 167 9.06 -21.46 3.01
N GLU A 168 7.84 -21.86 2.68
CA GLU A 168 6.81 -20.93 2.26
C GLU A 168 6.35 -20.07 3.44
N LEU A 169 6.55 -18.77 3.32
CA LEU A 169 6.14 -17.77 4.31
C LEU A 169 4.72 -17.26 4.04
N THR A 170 4.37 -17.12 2.75
CA THR A 170 3.01 -16.80 2.29
C THR A 170 2.80 -17.24 0.85
N CYS A 171 1.55 -17.54 0.49
CA CYS A 171 1.13 -17.78 -0.89
C CYS A 171 -0.21 -17.10 -1.16
N ILE A 172 -0.23 -16.18 -2.12
CA ILE A 172 -1.43 -15.45 -2.52
C ILE A 172 -1.69 -15.58 -4.02
N LYS A 173 -2.93 -15.35 -4.41
CA LYS A 173 -3.40 -15.20 -5.78
C LYS A 173 -4.33 -13.99 -5.88
N PHE A 174 -4.19 -13.22 -6.94
CA PHE A 174 -5.08 -12.11 -7.25
C PHE A 174 -5.17 -11.92 -8.76
N SER A 175 -6.22 -11.23 -9.21
CA SER A 175 -6.40 -10.89 -10.61
C SER A 175 -6.12 -9.41 -10.86
N PHE A 176 -5.60 -9.09 -12.03
CA PHE A 176 -5.36 -7.72 -12.48
C PHE A 176 -5.73 -7.56 -13.96
N GLU A 177 -6.03 -6.33 -14.36
CA GLU A 177 -6.47 -6.01 -15.72
C GLU A 177 -5.38 -5.26 -16.48
N ILE A 178 -5.12 -5.71 -17.70
CA ILE A 178 -4.31 -4.98 -18.68
C ILE A 178 -5.26 -4.23 -19.63
N GLY A 179 -5.10 -2.91 -19.69
CA GLY A 179 -5.96 -2.04 -20.48
C GLY A 179 -5.71 -2.15 -21.99
N PHE A 180 -6.70 -1.70 -22.76
CA PHE A 180 -6.59 -1.56 -24.22
C PHE A 180 -5.68 -0.40 -24.68
N GLY A 181 -5.15 0.39 -23.73
CA GLY A 181 -4.25 1.53 -23.98
C GLY A 181 -2.98 1.15 -24.76
N SER A 182 -2.46 2.11 -25.50
CA SER A 182 -1.60 1.96 -26.69
C SER A 182 -0.39 1.03 -26.55
N SER A 183 -0.29 0.08 -27.49
CA SER A 183 1.00 -0.28 -28.06
C SER A 183 1.61 1.01 -28.59
N VAL A 184 2.72 1.49 -28.04
CA VAL A 184 3.57 2.37 -28.83
C VAL A 184 3.96 1.54 -30.04
N ALA A 185 3.36 1.87 -31.18
CA ALA A 185 3.75 1.32 -32.45
C ALA A 185 5.17 1.83 -32.70
N ASP A 186 6.17 1.00 -32.40
CA ASP A 186 7.48 1.20 -32.98
C ASP A 186 7.34 0.99 -34.49
N MET A 187 7.63 2.07 -35.21
CA MET A 187 7.57 2.21 -36.67
C MET A 187 8.61 1.34 -37.38
#